data_AF-A0A660ZQN3-F1
#
_entry.id   AF-A0A660ZQN3-F1
#
_cell.length_a   1.000
_cell.length_b   1.000
_cell.length_c   1.000
_cell.angle_alpha   90.00
_cell.angle_beta   90.00
_cell.angle_gamma   90.00
#
_symmetry.space_group_name_H-M   'P 1'
#
loop_
_entity.id
_entity.type
_entity.pdbx_description
1 polymer ?
#
loop_
_entity_poly.entity_id
_entity_poly.type
_entity_poly.pdbx_seq_one_letter_code
_entity_poly.pdbx_strand_id
1 'polypeptide(L)' 'LSEVERARLEGRGIGIHCTAGKGRTGTMLAAYLVSQGQSAADAIAEVRRLRPGSVETREQEERVSEFARSGQ' A
#
# COMPACT_ATOMS: atom_id res chain seq x y z
N LEU A 1 -3.16 5.27 8.62
CA LEU A 1 -1.93 5.77 7.95
C LEU A 1 -1.35 7.03 8.64
N SER A 2 -1.70 7.31 9.90
CA SER A 2 -1.36 8.57 10.59
C SER A 2 0.15 8.86 10.66
N GLU A 3 0.99 7.85 10.91
CA GLU A 3 2.44 8.05 10.95
C GLU A 3 3.05 8.34 9.56
N VAL A 4 2.44 7.81 8.50
CA VAL A 4 2.86 8.10 7.12
C VAL A 4 2.55 9.56 6.77
N GLU A 5 1.37 10.04 7.15
CA GLU A 5 0.95 11.43 6.96
C GLU A 5 1.82 12.39 7.77
N ARG A 6 2.07 12.09 9.04
CA ARG A 6 2.97 12.87 9.90
C ARG A 6 4.36 12.99 9.28
N ALA A 7 4.97 11.87 8.90
CA ALA A 7 6.29 11.87 8.28
C ALA A 7 6.31 12.74 7.01
N ARG A 8 5.28 12.61 6.16
CA ARG A 8 5.14 13.41 4.93
C ARG A 8 5.01 14.91 5.21
N LEU A 9 4.18 15.31 6.17
CA LEU A 9 3.98 16.72 6.55
C LEU A 9 5.26 17.36 7.11
N GLU A 10 6.11 16.57 7.76
CA GLU A 10 7.41 17.01 8.27
C GLU A 10 8.55 16.91 7.23
N GLY A 11 8.25 16.55 5.97
CA GLY A 11 9.25 16.39 4.93
C GLY A 11 10.20 15.21 5.14
N ARG A 12 9.81 14.22 5.94
CA ARG A 12 10.59 13.02 6.26
C ARG A 12 10.10 11.82 5.45
N GLY A 13 11.05 10.97 5.03
CA GLY A 13 10.72 9.65 4.48
C GLY A 13 10.28 8.67 5.57
N ILE A 14 9.43 7.71 5.21
CA ILE A 14 9.06 6.58 6.08
C ILE A 14 9.32 5.26 5.35
N GLY A 15 9.99 4.33 6.05
CA GLY A 15 10.23 2.98 5.57
C GLY A 15 9.18 2.02 6.11
N ILE A 16 8.57 1.22 5.24
CA ILE A 16 7.67 0.13 5.61
C ILE A 16 8.30 -1.17 5.13
N HIS A 17 8.49 -2.14 6.02
CA HIS A 17 9.06 -3.43 5.66
C HIS A 17 8.32 -4.60 6.31
N CYS A 18 8.57 -5.78 5.75
CA CYS A 18 8.26 -7.07 6.36
C CYS A 18 9.51 -7.95 6.23
N THR A 19 9.38 -9.28 6.29
CA THR A 19 10.54 -10.18 6.14
C THR A 19 11.17 -10.10 4.75
N ALA A 20 10.38 -10.26 3.68
CA ALA A 20 10.86 -10.20 2.28
C ALA A 20 10.60 -8.84 1.60
N GLY A 21 9.86 -7.96 2.28
CA GLY A 21 9.41 -6.67 1.75
C GLY A 21 8.40 -6.76 0.60
N LYS A 22 7.82 -7.92 0.27
CA LYS A 22 6.98 -8.12 -0.92
C LYS A 22 5.48 -8.10 -0.61
N GLY A 23 4.97 -9.09 0.13
CA GLY A 23 3.53 -9.21 0.41
C GLY A 23 3.01 -8.11 1.31
N ARG A 24 3.21 -8.25 2.63
CA ARG A 24 2.74 -7.27 3.64
C ARG A 24 3.17 -5.83 3.34
N THR A 25 4.41 -5.62 2.91
CA THR A 25 4.90 -4.30 2.51
C THR A 25 4.15 -3.79 1.28
N GLY A 26 4.00 -4.60 0.24
CA GLY A 26 3.24 -4.23 -0.96
C GLY A 26 1.78 -3.91 -0.65
N THR A 27 1.15 -4.69 0.24
CA THR A 27 -0.23 -4.45 0.69
C THR A 27 -0.37 -3.09 1.37
N MET A 28 0.54 -2.75 2.28
CA MET A 28 0.53 -1.45 2.97
C MET A 28 0.80 -0.28 2.00
N LEU A 29 1.72 -0.45 1.05
CA LEU A 29 1.99 0.56 0.02
C LEU A 29 0.79 0.76 -0.90
N ALA A 30 0.11 -0.32 -1.31
CA ALA A 30 -1.10 -0.23 -2.12
C ALA A 30 -2.23 0.45 -1.36
N ALA A 31 -2.45 0.10 -0.08
CA ALA A 31 -3.42 0.78 0.77
C ALA A 31 -3.12 2.28 0.92
N TYR A 32 -1.83 2.66 1.03
CA TYR A 32 -1.45 4.07 1.03
C TYR A 32 -1.81 4.77 -0.29
N LEU A 33 -1.55 4.17 -1.45
CA LEU A 33 -1.94 4.74 -2.75
C LEU A 33 -3.46 4.87 -2.89
N VAL A 34 -4.23 3.91 -2.38
CA VAL A 34 -5.69 4.00 -2.30
C VAL A 34 -6.12 5.22 -1.47
N SER A 35 -5.49 5.44 -0.30
CA SER A 35 -5.79 6.62 0.53
C SER A 35 -5.40 7.94 -0.14
N GLN A 36 -4.55 7.90 -1.19
CA GLN A 36 -4.23 9.03 -2.05
C GLN A 36 -5.18 9.18 -3.25
N GLY A 37 -6.28 8.41 -3.30
CA GLY A 37 -7.33 8.51 -4.30
C GLY A 37 -7.22 7.54 -5.48
N GLN A 38 -6.28 6.59 -5.46
CA GLN A 38 -6.23 5.54 -6.49
C GLN A 38 -7.29 4.46 -6.26
N SER A 39 -7.70 3.78 -7.33
CA SER A 39 -8.46 2.54 -7.19
C SER A 39 -7.58 1.43 -6.60
N ALA A 40 -8.18 0.44 -5.93
CA ALA A 40 -7.42 -0.70 -5.41
C ALA A 40 -6.64 -1.44 -6.52
N ALA A 41 -7.24 -1.57 -7.70
CA ALA A 41 -6.61 -2.23 -8.85
C ALA A 41 -5.39 -1.44 -9.33
N ASP A 42 -5.51 -0.12 -9.50
CA ASP A 42 -4.41 0.73 -9.95
C ASP A 42 -3.28 0.78 -8.92
N ALA A 43 -3.63 0.87 -7.63
CA ALA A 43 -2.65 0.86 -6.55
C ALA A 43 -1.84 -0.44 -6.51
N ILE A 44 -2.49 -1.60 -6.64
CA ILE A 44 -1.80 -2.90 -6.69
C ILE A 44 -0.91 -2.99 -7.94
N ALA A 45 -1.43 -2.57 -9.10
CA ALA A 45 -0.70 -2.58 -10.35
C ALA A 45 0.56 -1.70 -10.27
N GLU A 46 0.44 -0.49 -9.72
CA GLU A 46 1.55 0.44 -9.55
C GLU A 46 2.62 -0.10 -8.60
N VAL A 47 2.22 -0.66 -7.46
CA VAL A 47 3.15 -1.29 -6.53
C VAL A 47 3.89 -2.47 -7.18
N ARG A 48 3.19 -3.30 -7.96
CA ARG A 48 3.81 -4.41 -8.72
C ARG A 48 4.73 -3.93 -9.84
N ARG A 49 4.39 -2.82 -10.50
CA ARG A 49 5.22 -2.19 -11.54
C ARG A 49 6.53 -1.68 -10.95
N LEU A 50 6.47 -0.97 -9.82
CA LEU A 50 7.66 -0.46 -9.13
C LEU A 50 8.47 -1.57 -8.45
N ARG A 51 7.79 -2.60 -7.96
CA ARG A 51 8.42 -3.68 -7.20
C ARG A 51 7.79 -5.04 -7.52
N PRO A 52 8.27 -5.73 -8.58
CA PRO A 52 7.69 -6.98 -9.06
C PRO A 52 7.54 -8.06 -7.97
N GLY A 53 6.39 -8.73 -8.00
CA GLY A 53 6.02 -9.77 -7.04
C GLY A 53 5.50 -9.25 -5.69
N SER A 54 5.16 -7.97 -5.58
CA SER A 54 4.51 -7.39 -4.40
C SER A 54 3.00 -7.68 -4.38
N VAL A 55 2.40 -7.67 -3.18
CA VAL A 55 1.02 -8.14 -2.95
C VAL A 55 0.90 -9.60 -3.42
N GLU A 56 1.43 -10.52 -2.61
CA GLU A 56 1.78 -11.90 -2.99
C GLU A 56 0.58 -12.84 -3.04
N THR A 57 -0.51 -12.54 -2.33
CA THR A 57 -1.66 -13.44 -2.21
C THR A 57 -2.97 -12.74 -2.56
N ARG A 58 -3.95 -13.53 -2.97
CA ARG A 58 -5.32 -13.05 -3.19
C ARG A 58 -5.92 -12.39 -1.95
N GLU A 59 -5.68 -12.95 -0.77
CA GLU A 59 -6.13 -12.35 0.49
C GLU A 59 -5.56 -10.93 0.66
N GLN A 60 -4.29 -10.71 0.30
CA GLN A 60 -3.68 -9.38 0.36
C GLN A 60 -4.31 -8.39 -0.63
N GLU A 61 -4.68 -8.84 -1.84
CA GLU A 61 -5.43 -8.01 -2.80
C GLU A 61 -6.84 -7.66 -2.27
N GLU A 62 -7.51 -8.64 -1.65
CA GLU A 62 -8.81 -8.47 -1.01
C GLU A 62 -8.75 -7.45 0.12
N ARG A 63 -7.69 -7.46 0.94
CA ARG A 63 -7.46 -6.43 1.98
C ARG A 63 -7.35 -5.01 1.42
N VAL A 64 -6.65 -4.82 0.29
CA VAL A 64 -6.57 -3.50 -0.36
C VAL A 64 -7.95 -3.08 -0.89
N SER A 65 -8.70 -4.03 -1.44
CA SER A 65 -10.04 -3.78 -1.95
C SER A 65 -11.05 -3.48 -0.85
N GLU A 66 -10.96 -4.15 0.30
CA GLU A 66 -11.72 -3.85 1.51
C GLU A 66 -11.40 -2.46 2.04
N PHE A 67 -10.11 -2.12 2.10
CA PHE A 67 -9.66 -0.80 2.52
C PHE A 67 -10.27 0.31 1.64
N ALA A 68 -10.24 0.15 0.32
CA ALA A 68 -10.84 1.08 -0.63
C ALA A 68 -12.35 1.31 -0.43
N ARG A 69 -13.08 0.28 0.02
CA ARG A 69 -14.52 0.39 0.32
C ARG A 69 -14.81 1.03 1.67
N SER A 70 -13.85 0.99 2.60
CA SER A 70 -14.05 1.49 3.97
C SER A 70 -13.99 3.02 4.10
N GLY A 71 -13.67 3.74 3.02
CA GLY A 71 -13.60 5.21 3.02
C GLY A 71 -12.46 5.77 3.88
N GLN A 72 -11.42 4.96 4.12
CA GLN A 72 -10.20 5.34 4.83
C GLN A 72 -9.08 5.75 3.87
#